data_AF-A0AAD1TD85-F1
#
_entry.id   AF-A0AAD1TD85-F1
#
_cell.length_a   1.000
_cell.length_b   1.000
_cell.length_c   1.000
_cell.angle_alpha   90.00
_cell.angle_beta   90.00
_cell.angle_gamma   90.00
#
_symmetry.space_group_name_H-M   'P 1'
#
loop_
_entity.id
_entity.type
_entity.pdbx_description
1 polymer ?
#
loop_
_entity_poly.entity_id
_entity_poly.type
_entity_poly.pdbx_seq_one_letter_code
_entity_poly.pdbx_strand_id
1 'polypeptide(L)'
;SLIPGDQPMSLNALESHTGFEVYHNKLKQGQPNMEEKLQVLQRGMNIILCTQTTTGKVLSPDSGPFYNKTHTYGSHLKTTPQKTSWLKSPVLGTYQCGKCKACRFIRRPSKTFPDSLGTQEFKVKNFFNCQSKGLIYLLSCSCKKLYVGKTFRMFKLRIREHVNSVNPTRQIDTPISKHLKLHHGGSSEGIRFSGIERVTLGPRGGDLDKKLLQRESFWIYKLKTL
;
A
#
# COMPACT_ATOMS: atom_id res chain seq x y z
N SER A 1 36.80 39.16 -41.71
CA SER A 1 36.15 39.94 -40.64
C SER A 1 34.85 39.23 -40.30
N LEU A 2 34.86 38.45 -39.22
CA LEU A 2 33.80 37.51 -38.87
C LEU A 2 32.64 38.23 -38.17
N ILE A 3 31.43 37.88 -38.59
CA ILE A 3 30.15 38.20 -37.95
C ILE A 3 30.07 37.45 -36.60
N PRO A 4 29.69 38.07 -35.47
CA PRO A 4 29.48 37.33 -34.23
C PRO A 4 28.12 36.64 -34.27
N GLY A 5 28.12 35.31 -34.11
CA GLY A 5 26.91 34.50 -34.01
C GLY A 5 26.29 34.56 -32.62
N ASP A 6 24.97 34.61 -32.59
CA ASP A 6 24.14 34.39 -31.41
C ASP A 6 24.32 32.97 -30.86
N GLN A 7 24.81 32.87 -29.62
CA GLN A 7 24.68 31.67 -28.79
C GLN A 7 23.44 31.81 -27.91
N PRO A 8 22.52 30.83 -27.86
CA PRO A 8 21.50 30.82 -26.81
C PRO A 8 22.12 30.43 -25.46
N MET A 9 22.10 31.40 -24.54
CA MET A 9 22.39 31.25 -23.11
C MET A 9 21.51 30.17 -22.47
N SER A 10 22.14 29.32 -21.66
CA SER A 10 21.50 28.33 -20.80
C SER A 10 20.49 28.97 -19.83
N LEU A 11 19.22 28.62 -19.94
CA LEU A 11 18.23 28.88 -18.89
C LEU A 11 18.49 27.93 -17.73
N ASN A 12 19.17 28.46 -16.72
CA ASN A 12 19.40 27.82 -15.44
C ASN A 12 18.09 27.42 -14.75
N ALA A 13 18.15 26.25 -14.14
CA ALA A 13 17.19 25.68 -13.23
C ALA A 13 16.79 26.68 -12.13
N LEU A 14 15.54 27.11 -12.17
CA LEU A 14 14.82 27.63 -11.02
C LEU A 14 13.42 27.01 -11.06
N GLU A 15 12.92 26.62 -9.88
CA GLU A 15 11.56 26.13 -9.64
C GLU A 15 11.27 24.63 -9.82
N SER A 16 11.88 23.78 -8.96
CA SER A 16 11.18 22.56 -8.48
C SER A 16 11.65 22.06 -7.11
N HIS A 17 12.16 22.98 -6.30
CA HIS A 17 12.47 22.80 -4.88
C HIS A 17 11.49 23.73 -4.13
N THR A 18 10.60 23.37 -3.19
CA THR A 18 10.63 22.31 -2.17
C THR A 18 9.31 22.27 -1.38
N GLY A 19 8.42 21.30 -1.67
CA GLY A 19 7.37 20.90 -0.71
C GLY A 19 7.90 19.90 0.33
N PHE A 20 8.84 19.05 -0.10
CA PHE A 20 9.40 17.95 0.68
C PHE A 20 10.51 18.39 1.64
N GLU A 21 11.40 19.32 1.26
CA GLU A 21 12.42 19.85 2.20
C GLU A 21 11.80 20.74 3.28
N VAL A 22 10.72 21.47 2.99
CA VAL A 22 9.98 22.24 4.02
C VAL A 22 9.37 21.30 5.07
N TYR A 23 8.88 20.11 4.67
CA TYR A 23 8.37 19.08 5.59
C TYR A 23 9.51 18.42 6.40
N HIS A 24 10.63 18.11 5.73
CA HIS A 24 11.79 17.49 6.36
C HIS A 24 12.54 18.42 7.33
N ASN A 25 12.51 19.75 7.08
CA ASN A 25 13.10 20.77 7.96
C ASN A 25 12.20 21.08 9.18
N LYS A 26 10.87 20.99 9.05
CA LYS A 26 9.95 21.23 10.18
C LYS A 26 9.87 20.06 11.18
N LEU A 27 10.10 18.83 10.73
CA LEU A 27 10.22 17.66 11.63
C LEU A 27 11.45 17.70 12.55
N LYS A 28 12.48 18.49 12.20
CA LYS A 28 13.66 18.71 13.06
C LYS A 28 13.39 19.66 14.24
N GLN A 29 12.23 20.35 14.26
CA GLN A 29 11.93 21.41 15.24
C GLN A 29 10.95 20.99 16.36
N GLY A 30 10.54 19.72 16.46
CA GLY A 30 9.72 19.20 17.58
C GLY A 30 8.43 18.50 17.15
N GLN A 31 7.78 17.75 18.06
CA GLN A 31 6.59 16.94 17.75
C GLN A 31 5.37 17.82 17.39
N PRO A 32 4.77 17.67 16.20
CA PRO A 32 3.64 18.50 15.77
C PRO A 32 2.33 18.11 16.47
N ASN A 33 1.47 19.11 16.65
CA ASN A 33 0.20 19.02 17.37
C ASN A 33 -0.90 18.29 16.56
N MET A 34 -2.06 18.06 17.19
CA MET A 34 -3.18 17.29 16.61
C MET A 34 -3.77 17.91 15.34
N GLU A 35 -3.78 19.23 15.24
CA GLU A 35 -4.32 19.98 14.10
C GLU A 35 -3.35 19.99 12.92
N GLU A 36 -2.05 20.04 13.21
CA GLU A 36 -0.98 19.89 12.22
C GLU A 36 -0.92 18.45 11.68
N LYS A 37 -1.19 17.45 12.52
CA LYS A 37 -1.38 16.05 12.10
C LYS A 37 -2.58 15.92 11.15
N LEU A 38 -3.67 16.63 11.40
CA LEU A 38 -4.85 16.66 10.53
C LEU A 38 -4.55 17.38 9.20
N GLN A 39 -3.75 18.44 9.18
CA GLN A 39 -3.31 19.10 7.94
C GLN A 39 -2.38 18.23 7.09
N VAL A 40 -1.49 17.44 7.71
CA VAL A 40 -0.65 16.45 6.99
C VAL A 40 -1.52 15.34 6.39
N LEU A 41 -2.54 14.89 7.13
CA LEU A 41 -3.54 13.93 6.62
C LEU A 41 -4.37 14.53 5.48
N GLN A 42 -4.75 15.81 5.55
CA GLN A 42 -5.50 16.53 4.50
C GLN A 42 -4.64 16.81 3.25
N ARG A 43 -3.35 17.13 3.39
CA ARG A 43 -2.44 17.29 2.24
C ARG A 43 -2.07 15.95 1.60
N GLY A 44 -1.98 14.87 2.40
CA GLY A 44 -1.93 13.50 1.89
C GLY A 44 -3.20 13.09 1.15
N MET A 45 -4.37 13.60 1.56
CA MET A 45 -5.64 13.42 0.83
C MET A 45 -5.62 14.09 -0.55
N ASN A 46 -4.92 15.22 -0.75
CA ASN A 46 -4.82 15.87 -2.07
C ASN A 46 -3.91 15.13 -3.07
N ILE A 47 -2.96 14.33 -2.60
CA ILE A 47 -2.19 13.41 -3.48
C ILE A 47 -3.03 12.17 -3.83
N ILE A 48 -3.98 11.78 -2.96
CA ILE A 48 -4.86 10.60 -3.15
C ILE A 48 -6.10 10.93 -4.00
N LEU A 49 -6.58 12.19 -4.00
CA LEU A 49 -7.67 12.67 -4.87
C LEU A 49 -7.27 12.76 -6.36
N CYS A 50 -5.97 12.81 -6.68
CA CYS A 50 -5.48 12.71 -8.06
C CYS A 50 -5.26 11.25 -8.49
N THR A 51 -6.16 10.34 -8.12
CA THR A 51 -6.25 9.03 -8.77
C THR A 51 -7.71 8.71 -9.13
N GLN A 52 -8.02 8.98 -10.41
CA GLN A 52 -9.15 8.47 -11.19
C GLN A 52 -10.49 9.22 -11.05
N THR A 53 -10.63 10.33 -11.79
CA THR A 53 -11.88 10.57 -12.53
C THR A 53 -11.92 9.58 -13.68
N THR A 54 -12.87 8.64 -13.65
CA THR A 54 -13.32 7.97 -14.87
C THR A 54 -14.83 7.95 -14.82
N THR A 55 -15.39 8.70 -15.75
CA THR A 55 -16.81 8.90 -16.04
C THR A 55 -17.58 7.59 -16.04
N GLY A 56 -18.55 7.46 -15.12
CA GLY A 56 -19.52 6.38 -15.14
C GLY A 56 -20.56 6.63 -16.23
N LYS A 57 -20.78 5.63 -17.10
CA LYS A 57 -22.07 5.45 -17.75
C LYS A 57 -22.86 4.45 -16.91
N VAL A 58 -24.00 4.93 -16.41
CA VAL A 58 -25.02 4.18 -15.69
C VAL A 58 -25.69 3.21 -16.66
N LEU A 59 -25.70 1.92 -16.32
CA LEU A 59 -26.70 0.98 -16.80
C LEU A 59 -27.19 0.16 -15.58
N SER A 60 -28.50 0.25 -15.36
CA SER A 60 -29.28 -0.40 -14.31
C SER A 60 -29.51 -1.90 -14.60
N PRO A 61 -30.15 -2.67 -13.71
CA PRO A 61 -29.85 -4.10 -13.51
C PRO A 61 -30.77 -5.05 -14.28
N ASP A 62 -30.20 -6.12 -14.82
CA ASP A 62 -30.97 -7.29 -15.26
C ASP A 62 -31.03 -8.37 -14.17
N SER A 63 -32.20 -8.99 -14.14
CA SER A 63 -32.78 -9.85 -13.13
C SER A 63 -32.38 -11.33 -13.26
N GLY A 64 -32.30 -12.02 -12.12
CA GLY A 64 -32.42 -13.48 -12.04
C GLY A 64 -31.53 -14.17 -10.98
N PRO A 65 -31.93 -15.34 -10.45
CA PRO A 65 -33.25 -15.67 -9.93
C PRO A 65 -33.22 -15.98 -8.42
N PHE A 66 -34.41 -15.78 -7.83
CA PHE A 66 -34.86 -16.22 -6.52
C PHE A 66 -34.34 -17.61 -6.10
N TYR A 67 -33.88 -17.73 -4.85
CA TYR A 67 -34.22 -18.89 -4.03
C TYR A 67 -34.76 -18.40 -2.68
N ASN A 68 -36.04 -18.68 -2.44
CA ASN A 68 -36.68 -18.48 -1.15
C ASN A 68 -36.43 -19.68 -0.24
N LYS A 69 -36.04 -19.43 1.01
CA LYS A 69 -36.44 -20.28 2.13
C LYS A 69 -36.54 -19.45 3.42
N THR A 70 -37.77 -19.09 3.76
CA THR A 70 -38.25 -18.71 5.10
C THR A 70 -38.24 -19.96 6.00
N HIS A 71 -38.20 -19.98 7.34
CA HIS A 71 -38.15 -19.03 8.46
C HIS A 71 -37.82 -19.89 9.70
N THR A 72 -37.08 -19.38 10.70
CA THR A 72 -37.44 -19.51 12.14
C THR A 72 -36.45 -18.74 13.01
N TYR A 73 -36.98 -17.93 13.91
CA TYR A 73 -36.27 -17.20 14.95
C TYR A 73 -35.65 -18.15 15.97
N GLY A 74 -34.40 -17.89 16.35
CA GLY A 74 -33.68 -18.63 17.39
C GLY A 74 -32.51 -17.80 17.91
N SER A 75 -32.79 -16.95 18.88
CA SER A 75 -31.79 -16.26 19.71
C SER A 75 -30.91 -17.27 20.43
N HIS A 76 -29.65 -17.39 20.02
CA HIS A 76 -28.60 -17.86 20.90
C HIS A 76 -27.27 -17.32 20.39
N LEU A 77 -26.64 -16.44 21.18
CA LEU A 77 -25.23 -16.10 21.05
C LEU A 77 -24.45 -17.42 21.04
N LYS A 78 -23.99 -17.85 19.86
CA LYS A 78 -23.00 -18.92 19.74
C LYS A 78 -21.66 -18.23 19.59
N THR A 79 -20.98 -18.04 20.72
CA THR A 79 -19.53 -17.93 20.75
C THR A 79 -18.98 -19.17 20.03
N THR A 80 -18.57 -19.00 18.76
CA THR A 80 -17.91 -20.06 18.02
C THR A 80 -16.67 -20.50 18.81
N PRO A 81 -16.53 -21.80 19.15
CA PRO A 81 -15.34 -22.29 19.82
C PRO A 81 -14.13 -21.98 18.94
N GLN A 82 -13.08 -21.39 19.52
CA GLN A 82 -11.80 -21.30 18.83
C GLN A 82 -11.37 -22.70 18.44
N LYS A 83 -11.38 -23.01 17.14
CA LYS A 83 -10.77 -24.24 16.62
C LYS A 83 -9.29 -24.23 17.02
N THR A 84 -8.92 -25.08 17.97
CA THR A 84 -7.53 -25.40 18.25
C THR A 84 -7.01 -26.14 17.01
N SER A 85 -6.27 -25.41 16.17
CA SER A 85 -5.54 -26.03 15.07
C SER A 85 -4.54 -27.02 15.68
N TRP A 86 -4.42 -28.23 15.12
CA TRP A 86 -3.42 -29.24 15.50
C TRP A 86 -1.98 -28.70 15.50
N LEU A 87 -1.73 -27.58 14.84
CA LEU A 87 -0.48 -26.85 14.93
C LEU A 87 -0.35 -26.14 16.28
N LYS A 88 0.63 -26.58 17.09
CA LYS A 88 0.96 -26.06 18.44
C LYS A 88 1.23 -24.54 18.51
N SER A 89 1.37 -23.86 17.37
CA SER A 89 1.49 -22.41 17.28
C SER A 89 0.81 -21.88 16.02
N PRO A 90 0.20 -20.68 16.05
CA PRO A 90 -0.37 -20.09 14.85
C PRO A 90 0.74 -19.84 13.82
N VAL A 91 0.50 -20.24 12.57
CA VAL A 91 1.40 -19.87 11.46
C VAL A 91 1.33 -18.36 11.27
N LEU A 92 2.46 -17.66 11.41
CA LEU A 92 2.57 -16.21 11.25
C LEU A 92 3.51 -15.85 10.11
N GLY A 93 3.24 -14.75 9.42
CA GLY A 93 4.05 -14.26 8.30
C GLY A 93 3.30 -14.27 6.97
N THR A 94 4.03 -13.96 5.90
CA THR A 94 3.48 -13.94 4.53
C THR A 94 3.96 -15.13 3.72
N TYR A 95 3.03 -15.85 3.10
CA TYR A 95 3.29 -17.10 2.39
C TYR A 95 2.78 -17.05 0.95
N GLN A 96 3.46 -17.79 0.08
CA GLN A 96 3.00 -18.02 -1.29
C GLN A 96 1.86 -19.05 -1.29
N CYS A 97 0.86 -18.89 -2.16
CA CYS A 97 -0.17 -19.92 -2.34
C CYS A 97 0.23 -21.04 -3.33
N GLY A 98 1.43 -20.94 -3.94
CA GLY A 98 1.97 -21.89 -4.92
C GLY A 98 1.35 -21.83 -6.32
N LYS A 99 0.14 -21.29 -6.49
CA LYS A 99 -0.64 -21.41 -7.75
C LYS A 99 -0.70 -20.13 -8.59
N CYS A 100 -0.11 -19.02 -8.14
CA CYS A 100 -0.41 -17.69 -8.68
C CYS A 100 0.80 -16.94 -9.26
N LYS A 101 0.62 -16.26 -10.41
CA LYS A 101 1.67 -15.41 -11.02
C LYS A 101 2.17 -14.27 -10.12
N ALA A 102 1.38 -13.82 -9.15
CA ALA A 102 1.77 -12.78 -8.18
C ALA A 102 2.69 -13.33 -7.08
N CYS A 103 2.66 -14.65 -6.85
CA CYS A 103 3.33 -15.29 -5.72
C CYS A 103 4.86 -15.20 -5.84
N ARG A 104 5.39 -15.08 -7.07
CA ARG A 104 6.82 -14.83 -7.31
C ARG A 104 7.34 -13.53 -6.67
N PHE A 105 6.47 -12.55 -6.45
CA PHE A 105 6.80 -11.29 -5.81
C PHE A 105 6.57 -11.30 -4.30
N ILE A 106 6.00 -12.36 -3.73
CA ILE A 106 5.87 -12.49 -2.28
C ILE A 106 7.22 -12.88 -1.71
N ARG A 107 7.69 -12.12 -0.71
CA ARG A 107 8.92 -12.42 0.02
C ARG A 107 8.81 -13.83 0.60
N ARG A 108 9.93 -14.57 0.65
CA ARG A 108 9.96 -15.84 1.39
C ARG A 108 9.44 -15.62 2.81
N PRO A 109 8.76 -16.62 3.41
CA PRO A 109 8.12 -16.45 4.70
C PRO A 109 9.08 -15.88 5.73
N SER A 110 8.78 -14.66 6.18
CA SER A 110 9.45 -14.00 7.27
C SER A 110 8.42 -13.66 8.32
N LYS A 111 8.76 -13.95 9.58
CA LYS A 111 7.96 -13.56 10.74
C LYS A 111 8.27 -12.13 11.18
N THR A 112 9.29 -11.49 10.59
CA THR A 112 9.69 -10.12 10.87
C THR A 112 9.88 -9.28 9.61
N PHE A 113 9.84 -7.96 9.77
CA PHE A 113 10.17 -6.97 8.74
C PHE A 113 10.92 -5.79 9.35
N PRO A 114 11.87 -5.18 8.63
CA PRO A 114 12.65 -4.04 9.13
C PRO A 114 11.93 -2.70 8.93
N ASP A 115 12.39 -1.66 9.65
CA ASP A 115 12.19 -0.26 9.27
C ASP A 115 13.05 0.15 8.05
N SER A 116 12.90 1.38 7.57
CA SER A 116 13.64 1.88 6.41
C SER A 116 15.15 1.98 6.62
N LEU A 117 15.60 2.10 7.87
CA LEU A 117 17.01 2.16 8.23
C LEU A 117 17.62 0.79 8.53
N GLY A 118 16.80 -0.26 8.65
CA GLY A 118 17.24 -1.59 9.07
C GLY A 118 17.67 -1.68 10.54
N THR A 119 17.31 -0.69 11.36
CA THR A 119 17.72 -0.59 12.77
C THR A 119 16.77 -1.33 13.70
N GLN A 120 15.50 -1.45 13.31
CA GLN A 120 14.47 -2.09 14.12
C GLN A 120 13.71 -3.14 13.31
N GLU A 121 13.51 -4.31 13.91
CA GLU A 121 12.65 -5.36 13.37
C GLU A 121 11.29 -5.42 14.07
N PHE A 122 10.24 -5.59 13.29
CA PHE A 122 8.86 -5.72 13.73
C PHE A 122 8.33 -7.12 13.44
N LYS A 123 7.56 -7.68 14.38
CA LYS A 123 6.94 -9.01 14.23
C LYS A 123 5.62 -8.93 13.46
N VAL A 124 5.45 -9.81 12.48
CA VAL A 124 4.18 -10.05 11.80
C VAL A 124 3.27 -10.88 12.72
N LYS A 125 2.10 -10.34 13.04
CA LYS A 125 1.17 -10.96 14.02
C LYS A 125 0.04 -11.77 13.39
N ASN A 126 0.01 -11.90 12.06
CA ASN A 126 -1.04 -12.63 11.35
C ASN A 126 -0.45 -13.52 10.25
N PHE A 127 -1.25 -14.49 9.82
CA PHE A 127 -1.03 -15.20 8.58
C PHE A 127 -1.52 -14.36 7.38
N PHE A 128 -0.65 -14.24 6.37
CA PHE A 128 -0.98 -13.67 5.08
C PHE A 128 -0.58 -14.60 3.95
N ASN A 129 -1.34 -14.50 2.87
CA ASN A 129 -0.97 -15.03 1.58
C ASN A 129 -1.50 -14.12 0.47
N CYS A 130 -1.26 -14.46 -0.79
CA CYS A 130 -1.71 -13.66 -1.93
C CYS A 130 -3.25 -13.51 -2.03
N GLN A 131 -4.03 -14.31 -1.31
CA GLN A 131 -5.50 -14.27 -1.32
C GLN A 131 -6.06 -13.44 -0.15
N SER A 132 -5.21 -13.05 0.80
CA SER A 132 -5.60 -12.20 1.92
C SER A 132 -6.15 -10.86 1.43
N LYS A 133 -7.17 -10.36 2.14
CA LYS A 133 -7.84 -9.07 1.94
C LYS A 133 -7.70 -8.21 3.20
N GLY A 134 -8.01 -6.91 3.08
CA GLY A 134 -8.09 -5.99 4.21
C GLY A 134 -6.79 -5.94 4.99
N LEU A 135 -5.69 -5.57 4.34
CA LEU A 135 -4.36 -5.58 4.95
C LEU A 135 -3.54 -4.35 4.61
N ILE A 136 -2.60 -4.06 5.49
CA ILE A 136 -1.44 -3.21 5.20
C ILE A 136 -0.30 -4.14 4.76
N TYR A 137 0.39 -3.76 3.69
CA TYR A 137 1.54 -4.46 3.17
C TYR A 137 2.77 -3.55 3.10
N LEU A 138 3.92 -4.22 3.08
CA LEU A 138 5.23 -3.64 2.82
C LEU A 138 5.72 -4.15 1.46
N LEU A 139 6.15 -3.23 0.61
CA LEU A 139 6.96 -3.51 -0.57
C LEU A 139 8.41 -3.13 -0.23
N SER A 140 9.32 -4.10 -0.36
CA SER A 140 10.76 -3.90 -0.16
C SER A 140 11.50 -4.06 -1.48
N CYS A 141 12.35 -3.09 -1.83
CA CYS A 141 13.25 -3.16 -2.97
C CYS A 141 14.62 -3.75 -2.59
N SER A 142 15.34 -4.32 -3.54
CA SER A 142 16.71 -4.80 -3.37
C SER A 142 17.67 -3.68 -2.94
N CYS A 143 17.41 -2.43 -3.35
CA CYS A 143 18.14 -1.23 -2.92
C CYS A 143 17.73 -0.70 -1.54
N LYS A 144 17.06 -1.51 -0.72
CA LYS A 144 16.63 -1.22 0.66
C LYS A 144 15.58 -0.11 0.83
N LYS A 145 15.04 0.45 -0.26
CA LYS A 145 13.87 1.32 -0.18
C LYS A 145 12.62 0.51 0.18
N LEU A 146 11.78 1.09 1.04
CA LEU A 146 10.53 0.52 1.50
C LEU A 146 9.35 1.39 1.07
N TYR A 147 8.23 0.76 0.77
CA TYR A 147 6.95 1.40 0.51
C TYR A 147 5.87 0.69 1.32
N VAL A 148 5.05 1.47 2.01
CA VAL A 148 3.86 0.98 2.73
C VAL A 148 2.63 1.24 1.89
N GLY A 149 1.74 0.25 1.82
CA GLY A 149 0.46 0.44 1.17
C GLY A 149 -0.68 -0.33 1.83
N LYS A 150 -1.91 0.12 1.61
CA LYS A 150 -3.13 -0.62 1.97
C LYS A 150 -3.76 -1.37 0.78
N THR A 151 -4.54 -2.39 1.10
CA THR A 151 -5.51 -2.94 0.15
C THR A 151 -6.74 -3.52 0.87
N PHE A 152 -7.93 -3.12 0.42
CA PHE A 152 -9.18 -3.77 0.76
C PHE A 152 -9.38 -5.07 -0.04
N ARG A 153 -8.90 -5.08 -1.30
CA ARG A 153 -9.03 -6.19 -2.25
C ARG A 153 -8.03 -7.31 -1.95
N MET A 154 -8.07 -8.38 -2.75
CA MET A 154 -7.09 -9.47 -2.62
C MET A 154 -5.68 -8.96 -2.90
N PHE A 155 -4.73 -9.36 -2.05
CA PHE A 155 -3.34 -8.91 -2.15
C PHE A 155 -2.69 -9.17 -3.51
N LYS A 156 -2.98 -10.32 -4.13
CA LYS A 156 -2.52 -10.67 -5.49
C LYS A 156 -2.94 -9.65 -6.55
N LEU A 157 -4.06 -8.96 -6.39
CA LEU A 157 -4.51 -7.94 -7.35
C LEU A 157 -3.64 -6.69 -7.20
N ARG A 158 -3.44 -6.23 -5.95
CA ARG A 158 -2.59 -5.08 -5.67
C ARG A 158 -1.14 -5.29 -6.11
N ILE A 159 -0.59 -6.48 -5.92
CA ILE A 159 0.75 -6.84 -6.41
C ILE A 159 0.83 -6.68 -7.93
N ARG A 160 -0.17 -7.20 -8.68
CA ARG A 160 -0.18 -7.11 -10.14
C ARG A 160 -0.31 -5.67 -10.62
N GLU A 161 -1.13 -4.85 -9.96
CA GLU A 161 -1.27 -3.43 -10.31
C GLU A 161 0.06 -2.70 -10.21
N HIS A 162 0.79 -2.89 -9.10
CA HIS A 162 2.11 -2.31 -8.93
C HIS A 162 3.10 -2.79 -9.99
N VAL A 163 3.17 -4.10 -10.22
CA VAL A 163 4.07 -4.66 -11.25
C VAL A 163 3.71 -4.16 -12.65
N ASN A 164 2.42 -4.11 -12.98
CA ASN A 164 1.96 -3.62 -14.28
C ASN A 164 2.18 -2.12 -14.45
N SER A 165 2.23 -1.33 -13.38
CA SER A 165 2.50 0.11 -13.45
C SER A 165 3.94 0.44 -13.88
N VAL A 166 4.86 -0.52 -13.77
CA VAL A 166 6.26 -0.38 -14.21
C VAL A 166 6.40 -0.59 -15.72
N ASN A 167 5.40 -1.21 -16.37
CA ASN A 167 5.46 -1.49 -17.80
C ASN A 167 5.69 -0.18 -18.59
N PRO A 168 6.76 -0.09 -19.41
CA PRO A 168 7.08 1.13 -20.14
C PRO A 168 6.00 1.55 -21.14
N THR A 169 5.17 0.61 -21.63
CA THR A 169 4.03 0.94 -22.51
C THR A 169 2.87 1.60 -21.77
N ARG A 170 2.88 1.59 -20.43
CA ARG A 170 1.85 2.20 -19.59
C ARG A 170 2.41 3.46 -18.93
N GLN A 171 1.82 4.60 -19.22
CA GLN A 171 2.14 5.88 -18.59
C GLN A 171 1.46 6.00 -17.21
N ILE A 172 1.70 5.03 -16.32
CA ILE A 172 1.19 5.06 -14.95
C ILE A 172 2.33 5.46 -14.03
N ASP A 173 2.20 6.65 -13.45
CA ASP A 173 3.25 7.31 -12.69
C ASP A 173 3.01 7.16 -11.17
N THR A 174 3.38 6.00 -10.63
CA THR A 174 3.34 5.74 -9.18
C THR A 174 4.73 5.96 -8.57
N PRO A 175 4.83 6.24 -7.26
CA PRO A 175 6.13 6.34 -6.58
C PRO A 175 7.01 5.10 -6.82
N ILE A 176 6.41 3.92 -6.91
CA ILE A 176 7.10 2.66 -7.18
C ILE A 176 7.57 2.58 -8.63
N SER A 177 6.71 2.91 -9.60
CA SER A 177 7.12 2.86 -11.01
C SER A 177 8.19 3.90 -11.32
N LYS A 178 8.12 5.11 -10.73
CA LYS A 178 9.21 6.10 -10.76
C LYS A 178 10.51 5.53 -10.22
N HIS A 179 10.48 4.99 -9.00
CA HIS A 179 11.65 4.43 -8.35
C HIS A 179 12.31 3.33 -9.19
N LEU A 180 11.51 2.40 -9.74
CA LEU A 180 12.02 1.30 -10.55
C LEU A 180 12.55 1.77 -11.90
N LYS A 181 11.92 2.77 -12.54
CA LYS A 181 12.44 3.36 -13.79
C LYS A 181 13.78 4.05 -13.55
N LEU A 182 13.89 4.85 -12.49
CA LEU A 182 15.08 5.65 -12.19
C LEU A 182 16.27 4.82 -11.67
N HIS A 183 16.02 3.82 -10.82
CA HIS A 183 17.09 3.09 -10.13
C HIS A 183 17.27 1.64 -10.59
N HIS A 184 16.35 1.10 -11.39
CA HIS A 184 16.33 -0.31 -11.77
C HIS A 184 16.00 -0.53 -13.26
N GLY A 185 16.08 0.50 -14.10
CA GLY A 185 15.82 0.39 -15.54
C GLY A 185 14.41 -0.09 -15.89
N GLY A 186 13.44 0.12 -14.99
CA GLY A 186 12.08 -0.40 -15.15
C GLY A 186 11.91 -1.88 -14.83
N SER A 187 12.91 -2.55 -14.26
CA SER A 187 12.78 -3.94 -13.81
C SER A 187 11.99 -4.05 -12.50
N SER A 188 11.12 -5.06 -12.42
CA SER A 188 10.39 -5.41 -11.18
C SER A 188 11.01 -6.61 -10.44
N GLU A 189 12.15 -7.11 -10.89
CA GLU A 189 12.78 -8.30 -10.29
C GLU A 189 13.32 -8.05 -8.88
N GLY A 190 13.64 -6.80 -8.55
CA GLY A 190 14.17 -6.40 -7.24
C GLY A 190 13.12 -6.22 -6.14
N ILE A 191 11.82 -6.21 -6.46
CA ILE A 191 10.78 -5.89 -5.47
C ILE A 191 10.14 -7.14 -4.86
N ARG A 192 9.86 -7.09 -3.55
CA ARG A 192 9.16 -8.15 -2.81
C ARG A 192 8.07 -7.55 -1.93
N PHE A 193 6.97 -8.29 -1.79
CA PHE A 193 5.79 -7.90 -1.03
C PHE A 193 5.59 -8.78 0.20
N SER A 194 5.18 -8.18 1.31
CA SER A 194 4.82 -8.85 2.57
C SER A 194 3.59 -8.19 3.20
N GLY A 195 2.63 -8.97 3.69
CA GLY A 195 1.58 -8.44 4.56
C GLY A 195 2.13 -8.19 5.97
N ILE A 196 1.83 -7.04 6.56
CA ILE A 196 2.36 -6.64 7.87
C ILE A 196 1.28 -6.50 8.94
N GLU A 197 0.06 -6.13 8.54
CA GLU A 197 -1.08 -6.03 9.46
C GLU A 197 -2.40 -6.37 8.77
N ARG A 198 -3.25 -7.15 9.47
CA ARG A 198 -4.62 -7.40 9.06
C ARG A 198 -5.52 -6.38 9.73
N VAL A 199 -6.31 -5.68 8.93
CA VAL A 199 -7.30 -4.74 9.43
C VAL A 199 -8.67 -5.38 9.35
N THR A 200 -9.34 -5.49 10.49
CA THR A 200 -10.71 -5.97 10.59
C THR A 200 -11.59 -4.88 11.20
N LEU A 201 -12.87 -4.93 10.86
CA LEU A 201 -13.89 -4.15 11.56
C LEU A 201 -14.23 -4.82 12.90
N GLY A 202 -14.65 -4.00 13.86
CA GLY A 202 -15.21 -4.53 15.11
C GLY A 202 -16.63 -5.05 14.90
N PRO A 203 -17.27 -5.58 15.96
CA PRO A 203 -18.64 -6.11 15.89
C PRO A 203 -19.67 -5.10 15.37
N ARG A 204 -19.45 -3.81 15.62
CA ARG A 204 -20.31 -2.69 15.18
C ARG A 204 -20.10 -2.30 13.71
N GLY A 205 -19.22 -2.99 12.99
CA GLY A 205 -18.87 -2.65 11.61
C GLY A 205 -18.08 -1.34 11.51
N GLY A 206 -18.44 -0.53 10.52
CA GLY A 206 -17.79 0.74 10.18
C GLY A 206 -17.15 0.73 8.79
N ASP A 207 -16.45 1.81 8.47
CA ASP A 207 -15.73 1.95 7.20
C ASP A 207 -14.34 1.30 7.27
N LEU A 208 -14.19 0.16 6.60
CA LEU A 208 -12.91 -0.57 6.57
C LEU A 208 -11.84 0.20 5.80
N ASP A 209 -12.21 0.94 4.76
CA ASP A 209 -11.24 1.68 3.95
C ASP A 209 -10.66 2.87 4.73
N LYS A 210 -11.52 3.58 5.48
CA LYS A 210 -11.08 4.60 6.44
C LYS A 210 -10.13 4.02 7.50
N LYS A 211 -10.43 2.84 8.04
CA LYS A 211 -9.54 2.19 9.01
C LYS A 211 -8.22 1.76 8.37
N LEU A 212 -8.25 1.24 7.15
CA LEU A 212 -7.06 0.90 6.39
C LEU A 212 -6.18 2.14 6.13
N LEU A 213 -6.77 3.28 5.76
CA LEU A 213 -6.05 4.54 5.58
C LEU A 213 -5.34 4.97 6.87
N GLN A 214 -6.03 4.95 8.00
CA GLN A 214 -5.43 5.29 9.30
C GLN A 214 -4.25 4.38 9.64
N ARG A 215 -4.38 3.07 9.39
CA ARG A 215 -3.30 2.10 9.66
C ARG A 215 -2.14 2.27 8.68
N GLU A 216 -2.39 2.59 7.41
CA GLU A 216 -1.37 2.92 6.42
C GLU A 216 -0.53 4.12 6.87
N SER A 217 -1.17 5.24 7.23
CA SER A 217 -0.48 6.44 7.73
C SER A 217 0.35 6.16 8.98
N PHE A 218 -0.18 5.35 9.91
CA PHE A 218 0.58 4.93 11.08
C PHE A 218 1.86 4.19 10.71
N TRP A 219 1.80 3.24 9.77
CA TRP A 219 2.97 2.46 9.39
C TRP A 219 3.98 3.26 8.57
N ILE A 220 3.53 4.17 7.72
CA ILE A 220 4.42 5.12 7.02
C ILE A 220 5.25 5.89 8.05
N TYR A 221 4.58 6.48 9.05
CA TYR A 221 5.26 7.21 10.13
C TYR A 221 6.17 6.30 10.96
N LYS A 222 5.68 5.12 11.35
CA LYS A 222 6.41 4.20 12.24
C LYS A 222 7.67 3.65 11.60
N LEU A 223 7.64 3.36 10.31
CA LEU A 223 8.75 2.75 9.56
C LEU A 223 9.63 3.76 8.84
N LYS A 224 9.29 5.06 8.90
CA LYS A 224 10.01 6.15 8.21
C LYS A 224 10.18 5.84 6.72
N THR A 225 9.12 5.38 6.06
CA THR A 225 9.16 5.06 4.63
C THR A 225 8.91 6.29 3.76
N LEU A 226 9.27 6.16 2.47
CA LEU A 226 8.94 7.12 1.42
C LEU A 226 7.44 7.19 1.16
#